data_AF-A0A3C1RZ33-F1
#
_entry.id   AF-A0A3C1RZ33-F1
#
_cell.length_a   1.000
_cell.length_b   1.000
_cell.length_c   1.000
_cell.angle_alpha   90.00
_cell.angle_beta   90.00
_cell.angle_gamma   90.00
#
_symmetry.space_group_name_H-M   'P 1'
#
loop_
_entity.id
_entity.type
_entity.pdbx_description
1 polymer ?
#
loop_
_entity_poly.entity_id
_entity_poly.type
_entity_poly.pdbx_seq_one_letter_code
_entity_poly.pdbx_strand_id
1 'polypeptide(L)'
;MFSFVHYSSNDENIGAWNISNGRFIKNYTKNDDLAALHWKTFYDIFPKSIVKKYIKKLVLISDGLDEKTGALGALNERNDKWQLVIDTIDVNFRTKNKRRLRESVYTLVHEFGHLLTLNSTQIRPTNKISQEEGEPYLTIEGESYKNSYLNKFVSLFWKGKLLEKWDVIKERHCFTEESCVEKLFGLYRENFSDFVTDYAAESPEEDIVESWTFFVLKKRIKHPKTIAQKKINFFYQFPELVEYRRQIRVNTRLYLR
;
A
#
# COMPACT_ATOMS: atom_id res chain seq x y z
N MET A 1 -17.01 -1.79 -0.26
CA MET A 1 -16.76 -0.34 -0.27
C MET A 1 -15.63 -0.04 0.71
N PHE A 2 -14.35 -0.15 0.31
CA PHE A 2 -13.20 0.16 1.19
C PHE A 2 -11.96 0.61 0.40
N SER A 3 -11.93 1.88 0.04
CA SER A 3 -10.73 2.75 -0.16
C SER A 3 -11.20 4.20 -0.08
N PHE A 4 -11.92 4.45 1.00
CA PHE A 4 -11.81 5.75 1.63
C PHE A 4 -10.99 5.49 2.86
N VAL A 5 -10.06 6.39 3.16
CA VAL A 5 -9.46 6.49 4.50
C VAL A 5 -10.64 6.65 5.47
N HIS A 6 -11.17 5.54 5.96
CA HIS A 6 -12.29 5.53 6.88
C HIS A 6 -11.70 5.95 8.22
N TYR A 7 -11.82 7.24 8.53
CA TYR A 7 -11.61 7.72 9.89
C TYR A 7 -12.59 6.96 10.78
N SER A 8 -12.07 6.17 11.72
CA SER A 8 -12.93 5.64 12.77
C SER A 8 -13.29 6.80 13.70
N SER A 9 -14.40 6.69 14.43
CA SER A 9 -14.79 7.70 15.41
C SER A 9 -13.79 7.86 16.57
N ASN A 10 -12.79 6.98 16.66
CA ASN A 10 -11.79 6.96 17.73
C ASN A 10 -10.41 7.49 17.31
N ASP A 11 -10.21 7.81 16.03
CA ASP A 11 -8.91 8.29 15.55
C ASP A 11 -8.66 9.74 16.02
N GLU A 12 -7.64 9.98 16.85
CA GLU A 12 -7.20 11.33 17.21
C GLU A 12 -6.54 11.98 15.99
N ASN A 13 -7.13 13.07 15.49
CA ASN A 13 -6.56 13.85 14.41
C ASN A 13 -5.53 14.85 14.96
N ILE A 14 -4.24 14.58 14.73
CA ILE A 14 -3.12 15.45 15.16
C ILE A 14 -3.00 16.68 14.25
N GLY A 15 -3.31 16.54 12.97
CA GLY A 15 -3.35 17.64 12.02
C GLY A 15 -3.18 17.21 10.56
N ALA A 16 -3.37 18.17 9.66
CA ALA A 16 -3.20 17.98 8.22
C ALA A 16 -2.45 19.15 7.58
N TRP A 17 -1.50 18.84 6.69
CA TRP A 17 -0.61 19.80 6.06
C TRP A 17 -0.57 19.61 4.55
N ASN A 18 -0.44 20.72 3.83
CA ASN A 18 -0.28 20.71 2.39
C ASN A 18 1.17 20.39 2.02
N ILE A 19 1.33 19.62 0.94
CA ILE A 19 2.61 19.34 0.29
C ILE A 19 2.59 19.95 -1.11
N SER A 20 3.57 20.80 -1.40
CA SER A 20 3.72 21.44 -2.71
C SER A 20 5.09 21.14 -3.32
N ASN A 21 5.11 20.43 -4.45
CA ASN A 21 6.32 20.03 -5.16
C ASN A 21 7.38 19.35 -4.25
N GLY A 22 6.91 18.49 -3.34
CA GLY A 22 7.74 17.80 -2.36
C GLY A 22 8.14 18.63 -1.13
N ARG A 23 7.67 19.88 -1.02
CA ARG A 23 7.90 20.75 0.13
C ARG A 23 6.72 20.71 1.09
N PHE A 24 7.02 20.52 2.36
CA PHE A 24 6.05 20.65 3.46
C PHE A 24 5.69 22.11 3.68
N ILE A 25 4.40 22.42 3.79
CA ILE A 25 3.89 23.76 4.09
C ILE A 25 3.47 23.81 5.56
N LYS A 26 4.13 24.66 6.34
CA LYS A 26 3.82 24.91 7.74
C LYS A 26 2.45 25.55 7.89
N ASN A 27 1.69 25.13 8.90
CA ASN A 27 0.44 25.76 9.31
C ASN A 27 0.63 26.67 10.53
N TYR A 28 1.86 26.77 11.04
CA TYR A 28 2.23 27.49 12.27
C TYR A 28 1.55 26.92 13.51
N THR A 29 1.42 25.58 13.57
CA THR A 29 0.85 24.86 14.71
C THR A 29 1.92 24.19 15.57
N LYS A 30 1.57 23.81 16.81
CA LYS A 30 2.46 23.06 17.72
C LYS A 30 2.97 21.73 17.14
N ASN A 31 2.25 21.15 16.18
CA ASN A 31 2.56 19.85 15.57
C ASN A 31 3.36 19.96 14.27
N ASP A 32 3.71 21.18 13.82
CA ASP A 32 4.41 21.39 12.55
C ASP A 32 5.78 20.71 12.49
N ASP A 33 6.54 20.71 13.59
CA ASP A 33 7.87 20.09 13.61
C ASP A 33 7.79 18.55 13.60
N LEU A 34 6.76 17.99 14.25
CA LEU A 34 6.45 16.56 14.17
C LEU A 34 6.08 16.18 12.72
N ALA A 35 5.15 16.91 12.12
CA ALA A 35 4.73 16.67 10.74
C ALA A 35 5.86 16.87 9.72
N ALA A 36 6.68 17.89 9.88
CA ALA A 36 7.86 18.11 9.04
C ALA A 36 8.86 16.95 9.14
N LEU A 37 9.03 16.36 10.34
CA LEU A 37 9.88 15.19 10.53
C LEU A 37 9.34 13.95 9.82
N HIS A 38 8.06 13.61 9.99
CA HIS A 38 7.44 12.48 9.30
C HIS A 38 7.48 12.68 7.77
N TRP A 39 7.15 13.88 7.30
CA TRP A 39 7.26 14.22 5.88
C TRP A 39 8.68 14.04 5.35
N LYS A 40 9.68 14.62 6.05
CA LYS A 40 11.08 14.53 5.63
C LYS A 40 11.53 13.08 5.56
N THR A 41 11.15 12.27 6.55
CA THR A 41 11.51 10.84 6.61
C THR A 41 10.92 10.08 5.42
N PHE A 42 9.60 10.20 5.19
CA PHE A 42 8.95 9.59 4.04
C PHE A 42 9.58 10.05 2.72
N TYR A 43 9.71 11.37 2.55
CA TYR A 43 10.29 11.97 1.36
C TYR A 43 11.69 11.40 1.11
N ASP A 44 12.55 11.31 2.13
CA ASP A 44 13.93 10.79 2.04
C ASP A 44 14.04 9.31 1.71
N ILE A 45 13.06 8.49 2.07
CA ILE A 45 13.06 7.07 1.75
C ILE A 45 12.75 6.83 0.26
N PHE A 46 11.74 7.51 -0.30
CA PHE A 46 11.14 7.13 -1.58
C PHE A 46 11.64 7.93 -2.81
N PRO A 47 11.42 7.42 -4.04
CA PRO A 47 11.73 8.14 -5.28
C PRO A 47 11.06 9.51 -5.37
N LYS A 48 11.87 10.57 -5.39
CA LYS A 48 11.38 11.96 -5.32
C LYS A 48 10.47 12.33 -6.49
N SER A 49 10.71 11.77 -7.68
CA SER A 49 9.90 11.98 -8.88
C SER A 49 8.44 11.56 -8.67
N ILE A 50 8.22 10.39 -8.07
CA ILE A 50 6.90 9.86 -7.75
C ILE A 50 6.27 10.67 -6.61
N VAL A 51 7.02 10.87 -5.51
CA VAL A 51 6.49 11.57 -4.33
C VAL A 51 6.06 13.01 -4.65
N LYS A 52 6.88 13.78 -5.39
CA LYS A 52 6.54 15.15 -5.80
C LYS A 52 5.31 15.20 -6.72
N LYS A 53 5.20 14.23 -7.61
CA LYS A 53 4.12 14.17 -8.61
C LYS A 53 2.78 13.95 -7.93
N TYR A 54 2.69 13.01 -6.99
CA TYR A 54 1.40 12.53 -6.49
C TYR A 54 1.01 13.02 -5.10
N ILE A 55 1.93 13.10 -4.14
CA ILE A 55 1.55 13.46 -2.76
C ILE A 55 1.28 14.95 -2.63
N LYS A 56 0.07 15.29 -2.16
CA LYS A 56 -0.40 16.68 -1.96
C LYS A 56 -0.75 17.01 -0.52
N LYS A 57 -0.93 16.00 0.32
CA LYS A 57 -1.35 16.17 1.71
C LYS A 57 -0.63 15.16 2.61
N LEU A 58 -0.23 15.62 3.78
CA LEU A 58 0.16 14.78 4.90
C LEU A 58 -0.89 14.94 5.99
N VAL A 59 -1.32 13.83 6.58
CA VAL A 59 -2.18 13.80 7.76
C VAL A 59 -1.50 12.97 8.82
N LEU A 60 -1.46 13.48 10.05
CA LEU A 60 -1.00 12.73 11.21
C LEU A 60 -2.21 12.36 12.08
N ILE A 61 -2.24 11.12 12.52
CA ILE A 61 -3.26 10.58 13.42
C ILE A 61 -2.61 9.85 14.60
N SER A 62 -3.43 9.51 15.57
CA SER A 62 -3.15 8.50 16.59
C SER A 62 -4.44 7.76 16.90
N ASP A 63 -4.46 6.42 16.83
CA ASP A 63 -5.63 5.63 17.27
C ASP A 63 -5.30 4.58 18.34
N GLY A 64 -4.01 4.36 18.61
CA GLY A 64 -3.57 3.39 19.59
C GLY A 64 -2.20 2.85 19.22
N LEU A 65 -1.89 1.63 19.68
CA LEU A 65 -0.70 0.91 19.24
C LEU A 65 -1.15 -0.24 18.33
N ASP A 66 -0.58 -0.32 17.14
CA ASP A 66 -0.76 -1.42 16.18
C ASP A 66 -2.21 -1.60 15.66
N GLU A 67 -3.02 -0.53 15.68
CA GLU A 67 -4.33 -0.47 15.00
C GLU A 67 -4.11 0.00 13.54
N LYS A 68 -4.43 1.25 13.17
CA LYS A 68 -4.10 1.76 11.83
C LYS A 68 -2.71 2.38 11.80
N THR A 69 -1.75 1.67 11.22
CA THR A 69 -0.36 2.18 11.19
C THR A 69 -0.11 3.31 10.17
N GLY A 70 -0.89 3.38 9.08
CA GLY A 70 -0.74 4.38 8.02
C GLY A 70 -1.73 4.16 6.88
N ALA A 71 -1.78 5.10 5.94
CA ALA A 71 -2.53 4.93 4.69
C ALA A 71 -1.96 5.83 3.58
N LEU A 72 -2.00 5.36 2.34
CA LEU A 72 -1.88 6.19 1.14
C LEU A 72 -3.17 6.10 0.32
N GLY A 73 -3.94 7.18 0.31
CA GLY A 73 -5.23 7.23 -0.36
C GLY A 73 -5.30 8.29 -1.47
N ALA A 74 -6.03 8.00 -2.54
CA ALA A 74 -6.32 8.96 -3.59
C ALA A 74 -7.22 10.10 -3.05
N LEU A 75 -6.91 11.34 -3.44
CA LEU A 75 -7.69 12.54 -3.13
C LEU A 75 -8.70 12.88 -4.22
N ASN A 76 -8.68 12.17 -5.34
CA ASN A 76 -9.59 12.35 -6.46
C ASN A 76 -9.70 11.08 -7.30
N GLU A 77 -10.79 10.98 -8.05
CA GLU A 77 -11.07 9.84 -8.96
C GLU A 77 -10.01 9.68 -10.05
N ARG A 78 -9.27 10.74 -10.39
CA ARG A 78 -8.16 10.69 -11.36
C ARG A 78 -6.91 10.00 -10.84
N ASN A 79 -6.84 9.68 -9.54
CA ASN A 79 -5.69 9.06 -8.89
C ASN A 79 -4.36 9.82 -9.14
N ASP A 80 -4.44 11.14 -9.36
CA ASP A 80 -3.29 12.01 -9.65
C ASP A 80 -2.89 12.91 -8.47
N LYS A 81 -3.70 12.92 -7.40
CA LYS A 81 -3.44 13.56 -6.12
C LYS A 81 -3.67 12.57 -5.00
N TRP A 82 -2.73 12.50 -4.06
CA TRP A 82 -2.74 11.51 -2.99
C TRP A 82 -2.47 12.16 -1.63
N GLN A 83 -3.02 11.57 -0.58
CA GLN A 83 -2.73 11.91 0.81
C GLN A 83 -2.00 10.77 1.50
N LEU A 84 -0.93 11.12 2.20
CA LEU A 84 -0.23 10.24 3.12
C LEU A 84 -0.81 10.44 4.52
N VAL A 85 -1.29 9.38 5.14
CA VAL A 85 -1.73 9.32 6.53
C VAL A 85 -0.72 8.51 7.31
N ILE A 86 -0.30 9.01 8.46
CA ILE A 86 0.66 8.34 9.33
C ILE A 86 0.12 8.36 10.76
N ASP A 87 0.04 7.18 11.37
CA ASP A 87 -0.05 7.09 12.82
C ASP A 87 1.32 7.36 13.46
N THR A 88 1.33 8.32 14.37
CA THR A 88 2.58 8.81 14.98
C THR A 88 3.13 7.91 16.09
N ILE A 89 2.29 7.07 16.69
CA ILE A 89 2.69 6.03 17.62
C ILE A 89 3.32 4.89 16.83
N ASP A 90 2.72 4.54 15.69
CA ASP A 90 3.16 3.37 14.93
C ASP A 90 4.37 3.59 14.04
N VAL A 91 4.45 4.74 13.39
CA VAL A 91 5.55 5.11 12.48
C VAL A 91 6.57 5.99 13.21
N ASN A 92 7.28 5.40 14.17
CA ASN A 92 8.22 6.14 15.02
C ASN A 92 9.70 5.88 14.66
N PHE A 93 10.26 6.74 13.81
CA PHE A 93 11.68 6.70 13.44
C PHE A 93 12.66 7.29 14.46
N ARG A 94 12.17 7.86 15.58
CA ARG A 94 12.99 8.39 16.68
C ARG A 94 13.24 7.37 17.79
N THR A 95 12.51 6.26 17.78
CA THR A 95 12.63 5.22 18.80
C THR A 95 13.99 4.51 18.73
N LYS A 96 14.46 4.01 19.88
CA LYS A 96 15.60 3.09 19.96
C LYS A 96 15.17 1.63 19.78
N ASN A 97 13.86 1.36 19.77
CA ASN A 97 13.32 0.01 19.59
C ASN A 97 13.48 -0.44 18.14
N LYS A 98 14.38 -1.40 17.91
CA LYS A 98 14.64 -1.96 16.58
C LYS A 98 13.42 -2.62 15.94
N ARG A 99 12.50 -3.19 16.74
CA ARG A 99 11.26 -3.78 16.23
C ARG A 99 10.39 -2.69 15.61
N ARG A 100 10.15 -1.62 16.37
CA ARG A 100 9.37 -0.46 15.93
C ARG A 100 9.98 0.22 14.71
N LEU A 101 11.31 0.37 14.65
CA LEU A 101 11.96 0.90 13.44
C LEU A 101 11.71 0.03 12.20
N ARG A 102 11.71 -1.30 12.34
CA ARG A 102 11.42 -2.23 11.22
C ARG A 102 9.95 -2.17 10.82
N GLU A 103 9.04 -2.11 11.79
CA GLU A 103 7.59 -1.94 11.58
C GLU A 103 7.33 -0.62 10.84
N SER A 104 7.92 0.49 11.28
CA SER A 104 7.77 1.79 10.59
C SER A 104 8.31 1.78 9.16
N VAL A 105 9.42 1.09 8.90
CA VAL A 105 9.90 0.89 7.51
C VAL A 105 8.94 0.03 6.70
N TYR A 106 8.41 -1.05 7.29
CA TYR A 106 7.45 -1.93 6.64
C TYR A 106 6.21 -1.16 6.21
N THR A 107 5.56 -0.47 7.15
CA THR A 107 4.36 0.36 6.90
C THR A 107 4.63 1.35 5.78
N LEU A 108 5.69 2.16 5.86
CA LEU A 108 5.92 3.16 4.81
C LEU A 108 6.18 2.53 3.43
N VAL A 109 6.86 1.40 3.35
CA VAL A 109 7.12 0.70 2.08
C VAL A 109 5.84 0.10 1.51
N HIS A 110 4.99 -0.46 2.38
CA HIS A 110 3.66 -0.95 2.06
C HIS A 110 2.79 0.20 1.50
N GLU A 111 2.65 1.31 2.23
CA GLU A 111 1.86 2.45 1.76
C GLU A 111 2.36 2.99 0.42
N PHE A 112 3.67 3.09 0.23
CA PHE A 112 4.23 3.50 -1.05
C PHE A 112 3.88 2.52 -2.19
N GLY A 113 3.70 1.24 -1.87
CA GLY A 113 3.20 0.23 -2.78
C GLY A 113 1.83 0.58 -3.35
N HIS A 114 0.86 1.02 -2.53
CA HIS A 114 -0.44 1.48 -3.03
C HIS A 114 -0.29 2.62 -4.03
N LEU A 115 0.48 3.65 -3.69
CA LEU A 115 0.73 4.74 -4.62
C LEU A 115 1.38 4.23 -5.93
N LEU A 116 2.30 3.27 -5.84
CA LEU A 116 3.00 2.72 -7.00
C LEU A 116 2.05 1.96 -7.94
N THR A 117 1.09 1.22 -7.40
CA THR A 117 0.21 0.30 -8.14
C THR A 117 -1.16 0.87 -8.48
N LEU A 118 -1.58 1.97 -7.85
CA LEU A 118 -2.92 2.56 -8.00
C LEU A 118 -2.94 4.00 -8.53
N ASN A 119 -1.79 4.65 -8.73
CA ASN A 119 -1.77 6.02 -9.28
C ASN A 119 -2.34 6.10 -10.71
N SER A 120 -2.50 7.34 -11.22
CA SER A 120 -3.09 7.65 -12.53
C SER A 120 -2.43 7.02 -13.78
N THR A 121 -1.24 6.43 -13.67
CA THR A 121 -0.62 5.65 -14.76
C THR A 121 -1.01 4.17 -14.73
N GLN A 122 -1.60 3.72 -13.63
CA GLN A 122 -1.98 2.33 -13.38
C GLN A 122 -3.47 2.11 -13.49
N ILE A 123 -4.27 3.09 -13.06
CA ILE A 123 -5.73 3.04 -13.00
C ILE A 123 -6.34 4.18 -13.81
N ARG A 124 -7.38 3.85 -14.58
CA ARG A 124 -8.23 4.79 -15.30
C ARG A 124 -9.55 4.98 -14.54
N PRO A 125 -10.03 6.22 -14.34
CA PRO A 125 -11.35 6.47 -13.78
C PRO A 125 -12.44 5.77 -14.59
N THR A 126 -13.43 5.20 -13.90
CA THR A 126 -14.56 4.52 -14.54
C THR A 126 -15.79 4.55 -13.63
N ASN A 127 -16.97 4.47 -14.24
CA ASN A 127 -18.24 4.29 -13.53
C ASN A 127 -18.71 2.81 -13.54
N LYS A 128 -17.86 1.89 -14.02
CA LYS A 128 -18.15 0.46 -14.01
C LYS A 128 -18.28 -0.04 -12.57
N ILE A 129 -19.31 -0.84 -12.34
CA ILE A 129 -19.59 -1.47 -11.05
C ILE A 129 -19.25 -2.97 -11.03
N SER A 130 -18.99 -3.55 -12.20
CA SER A 130 -18.64 -4.96 -12.38
C SER A 130 -17.62 -5.11 -13.51
N GLN A 131 -16.73 -6.09 -13.39
CA GLN A 131 -15.76 -6.46 -14.41
C GLN A 131 -16.36 -7.54 -15.33
N GLU A 132 -16.25 -7.38 -16.65
CA GLU A 132 -16.61 -8.45 -17.59
C GLU A 132 -15.43 -9.41 -17.83
N GLU A 133 -15.73 -10.62 -18.31
CA GLU A 133 -14.70 -11.61 -18.61
C GLU A 133 -13.72 -11.08 -19.69
N GLY A 134 -12.42 -11.20 -19.41
CA GLY A 134 -11.37 -10.74 -20.33
C GLY A 134 -11.07 -9.24 -20.27
N GLU A 135 -11.81 -8.47 -19.47
CA GLU A 135 -11.50 -7.07 -19.21
C GLU A 135 -10.30 -6.90 -18.26
N PRO A 136 -9.65 -5.71 -18.28
CA PRO A 136 -8.68 -5.38 -17.25
C PRO A 136 -9.30 -5.42 -15.86
N TYR A 137 -8.46 -5.64 -14.85
CA TYR A 137 -8.91 -5.72 -13.47
C TYR A 137 -9.63 -4.43 -13.03
N LEU A 138 -10.83 -4.57 -12.45
CA LEU A 138 -11.62 -3.48 -11.89
C LEU A 138 -11.41 -3.41 -10.38
N THR A 139 -11.03 -2.22 -9.91
CA THR A 139 -10.94 -1.88 -8.50
C THR A 139 -11.82 -0.68 -8.18
N ILE A 140 -11.94 -0.34 -6.90
CA ILE A 140 -12.68 0.82 -6.41
C ILE A 140 -12.02 2.16 -6.80
N GLU A 141 -10.71 2.19 -7.01
CA GLU A 141 -10.02 3.35 -7.58
C GLU A 141 -10.26 3.50 -9.09
N GLY A 142 -10.83 2.48 -9.74
CA GLY A 142 -11.18 2.48 -11.16
C GLY A 142 -10.72 1.22 -11.91
N GLU A 143 -10.70 1.28 -13.24
CA GLU A 143 -10.28 0.14 -14.07
C GLU A 143 -8.78 0.23 -14.36
N SER A 144 -8.05 -0.86 -14.11
CA SER A 144 -6.62 -0.91 -14.38
C SER A 144 -6.31 -0.82 -15.87
N TYR A 145 -5.19 -0.19 -16.24
CA TYR A 145 -4.70 -0.28 -17.61
C TYR A 145 -4.18 -1.69 -17.89
N LYS A 146 -4.36 -2.20 -19.11
CA LYS A 146 -3.85 -3.54 -19.52
C LYS A 146 -2.38 -3.77 -19.19
N ASN A 147 -1.56 -2.72 -19.28
CA ASN A 147 -0.13 -2.75 -19.03
C ASN A 147 0.29 -2.28 -17.62
N SER A 148 -0.65 -1.98 -16.72
CA SER A 148 -0.33 -1.63 -15.35
C SER A 148 0.26 -2.82 -14.58
N TYR A 149 0.99 -2.52 -13.51
CA TYR A 149 1.56 -3.55 -12.64
C TYR A 149 0.45 -4.40 -12.01
N LEU A 150 -0.62 -3.75 -11.50
CA LEU A 150 -1.76 -4.42 -10.89
C LEU A 150 -2.44 -5.38 -11.89
N ASN A 151 -2.75 -4.91 -13.10
CA ASN A 151 -3.42 -5.76 -14.08
C ASN A 151 -2.57 -6.98 -14.47
N LYS A 152 -1.26 -6.77 -14.68
CA LYS A 152 -0.32 -7.86 -14.98
C LYS A 152 -0.20 -8.83 -13.82
N PHE A 153 -0.21 -8.34 -12.58
CA PHE A 153 -0.11 -9.16 -11.38
C PHE A 153 -1.38 -10.02 -11.19
N VAL A 154 -2.57 -9.40 -11.20
CA VAL A 154 -3.86 -10.10 -11.15
C VAL A 154 -3.95 -11.13 -12.27
N SER A 155 -3.52 -10.73 -13.48
CA SER A 155 -3.52 -11.61 -14.65
C SER A 155 -2.64 -12.84 -14.55
N LEU A 156 -1.61 -12.82 -13.69
CA LEU A 156 -0.69 -13.94 -13.50
C LEU A 156 -1.04 -14.79 -12.29
N PHE A 157 -1.60 -14.18 -11.25
CA PHE A 157 -1.65 -14.81 -9.92
C PHE A 157 -3.04 -14.94 -9.32
N TRP A 158 -4.04 -14.20 -9.82
CA TRP A 158 -5.40 -14.23 -9.29
C TRP A 158 -6.43 -14.84 -10.26
N LYS A 159 -6.08 -15.05 -11.53
CA LYS A 159 -7.05 -15.52 -12.55
C LYS A 159 -7.79 -16.80 -12.19
N GLY A 160 -9.04 -16.86 -12.66
CA GLY A 160 -9.93 -18.01 -12.55
C GLY A 160 -10.49 -18.15 -11.13
N LYS A 161 -10.47 -19.38 -10.61
CA LYS A 161 -11.13 -19.74 -9.35
C LYS A 161 -10.74 -18.90 -8.15
N LEU A 162 -9.50 -18.38 -8.09
CA LEU A 162 -9.05 -17.58 -6.94
C LEU A 162 -9.77 -16.23 -6.89
N LEU A 163 -9.76 -15.47 -7.99
CA LEU A 163 -10.47 -14.20 -8.09
C LEU A 163 -11.98 -14.41 -7.98
N GLU A 164 -12.56 -15.41 -8.66
CA GLU A 164 -14.00 -15.72 -8.57
C GLU A 164 -14.42 -16.01 -7.11
N LYS A 165 -13.63 -16.79 -6.37
CA LYS A 165 -13.91 -17.08 -4.97
C LYS A 165 -13.78 -15.84 -4.10
N TRP A 166 -12.79 -15.01 -4.35
CA TRP A 166 -12.61 -13.74 -3.64
C TRP A 166 -13.77 -12.78 -3.90
N ASP A 167 -14.22 -12.62 -5.16
CA ASP A 167 -15.38 -11.79 -5.52
C ASP A 167 -16.63 -12.26 -4.75
N VAL A 168 -16.89 -13.57 -4.72
CA VAL A 168 -18.00 -14.15 -3.94
C VAL A 168 -17.87 -13.85 -2.45
N ILE A 169 -16.66 -13.90 -1.88
CA ILE A 169 -16.42 -13.53 -0.48
C ILE A 169 -16.74 -12.05 -0.26
N LYS A 170 -16.24 -11.15 -1.11
CA LYS A 170 -16.48 -9.72 -0.99
C LYS A 170 -17.97 -9.37 -1.11
N GLU A 171 -18.68 -9.98 -2.04
CA GLU A 171 -20.10 -9.68 -2.29
C GLU A 171 -21.02 -10.28 -1.23
N ARG A 172 -20.77 -11.51 -0.78
CA ARG A 172 -21.72 -12.28 0.03
C ARG A 172 -21.35 -12.44 1.49
N HIS A 173 -20.15 -12.05 1.89
CA HIS A 173 -19.67 -12.30 3.24
C HIS A 173 -19.03 -11.08 3.91
N CYS A 174 -18.72 -10.01 3.19
CA CYS A 174 -18.15 -8.79 3.76
C CYS A 174 -19.22 -7.74 4.13
N PHE A 175 -20.26 -8.15 4.86
CA PHE A 175 -21.27 -7.21 5.41
C PHE A 175 -20.80 -6.55 6.70
N THR A 176 -19.99 -7.24 7.49
CA THR A 176 -19.24 -6.68 8.62
C THR A 176 -17.74 -6.94 8.41
N GLU A 177 -16.91 -6.20 9.13
CA GLU A 177 -15.45 -6.40 9.10
C GLU A 177 -15.08 -7.81 9.58
N GLU A 178 -15.62 -8.23 10.73
CA GLU A 178 -15.39 -9.56 11.31
C GLU A 178 -15.73 -10.69 10.34
N SER A 179 -16.91 -10.63 9.69
CA SER A 179 -17.33 -11.68 8.75
C SER A 179 -16.46 -11.69 7.49
N CYS A 180 -15.96 -10.53 7.07
CA CYS A 180 -15.03 -10.41 5.95
C CYS A 180 -13.69 -11.05 6.29
N VAL A 181 -13.11 -10.69 7.44
CA VAL A 181 -11.81 -11.17 7.92
C VAL A 181 -11.82 -12.69 8.08
N GLU A 182 -12.87 -13.26 8.67
CA GLU A 182 -12.98 -14.72 8.84
C GLU A 182 -12.92 -15.47 7.50
N LYS A 183 -13.66 -15.00 6.48
CA LYS A 183 -13.71 -15.65 5.16
C LYS A 183 -12.43 -15.45 4.36
N LEU A 184 -11.83 -14.27 4.43
CA LEU A 184 -10.55 -13.98 3.77
C LEU A 184 -9.41 -14.78 4.41
N PHE A 185 -9.42 -14.95 5.73
CA PHE A 185 -8.49 -15.87 6.41
C PHE A 185 -8.71 -17.32 5.99
N GLY A 186 -9.96 -17.74 5.74
CA GLY A 186 -10.28 -19.01 5.11
C GLY A 186 -9.64 -19.17 3.72
N LEU A 187 -9.79 -18.14 2.85
CA LEU A 187 -9.18 -18.09 1.53
C LEU A 187 -7.65 -18.25 1.61
N TYR A 188 -7.03 -17.51 2.53
CA TYR A 188 -5.60 -17.61 2.83
C TYR A 188 -5.20 -19.04 3.22
N ARG A 189 -5.88 -19.66 4.19
CA ARG A 189 -5.52 -21.01 4.66
C ARG A 189 -5.58 -22.06 3.56
N GLU A 190 -6.59 -21.98 2.69
CA GLU A 190 -6.72 -22.88 1.56
C GLU A 190 -5.64 -22.66 0.47
N ASN A 191 -5.07 -21.46 0.41
CA ASN A 191 -4.11 -21.03 -0.62
C ASN A 191 -2.81 -20.53 0.04
N PHE A 192 -2.39 -21.15 1.14
CA PHE A 192 -1.31 -20.63 2.02
C PHE A 192 0.02 -20.44 1.29
N SER A 193 0.31 -21.25 0.26
CA SER A 193 1.51 -21.12 -0.57
C SER A 193 1.48 -19.93 -1.52
N ASP A 194 0.31 -19.30 -1.70
CA ASP A 194 0.06 -18.32 -2.74
C ASP A 194 0.19 -16.90 -2.23
N PHE A 195 -0.01 -16.67 -0.94
CA PHE A 195 0.09 -15.37 -0.31
C PHE A 195 1.34 -15.24 0.55
N VAL A 196 1.92 -14.04 0.60
CA VAL A 196 3.11 -13.76 1.43
C VAL A 196 2.77 -13.56 2.91
N THR A 197 1.54 -13.16 3.19
CA THR A 197 0.91 -12.93 4.49
C THR A 197 -0.56 -13.31 4.39
N ASP A 198 -1.26 -13.43 5.51
CA ASP A 198 -2.72 -13.50 5.55
C ASP A 198 -3.37 -12.21 5.07
N TYR A 199 -2.79 -11.06 5.40
CA TYR A 199 -3.23 -9.74 4.92
C TYR A 199 -3.24 -9.64 3.38
N ALA A 200 -2.26 -10.25 2.71
CA ALA A 200 -2.23 -10.31 1.25
C ALA A 200 -3.44 -11.04 0.62
N ALA A 201 -4.23 -11.82 1.38
CA ALA A 201 -5.44 -12.44 0.86
C ALA A 201 -6.66 -11.52 0.89
N GLU A 202 -6.57 -10.34 1.53
CA GLU A 202 -7.71 -9.42 1.68
C GLU A 202 -8.18 -8.83 0.35
N SER A 203 -7.24 -8.57 -0.56
CA SER A 203 -7.53 -8.10 -1.91
C SER A 203 -6.33 -8.30 -2.85
N PRO A 204 -6.55 -8.31 -4.17
CA PRO A 204 -5.45 -8.29 -5.13
C PRO A 204 -4.54 -7.05 -5.01
N GLU A 205 -5.08 -5.92 -4.54
CA GLU A 205 -4.33 -4.69 -4.23
C GLU A 205 -3.39 -4.91 -3.04
N GLU A 206 -3.87 -5.51 -1.95
CA GLU A 206 -3.02 -5.84 -0.81
C GLU A 206 -1.95 -6.85 -1.18
N ASP A 207 -2.29 -7.87 -1.98
CA ASP A 207 -1.33 -8.90 -2.38
C ASP A 207 -0.16 -8.35 -3.19
N ILE A 208 -0.42 -7.46 -4.18
CA ILE A 208 0.67 -6.85 -4.94
C ILE A 208 1.50 -5.92 -4.05
N VAL A 209 0.88 -5.21 -3.12
CA VAL A 209 1.57 -4.28 -2.21
C VAL A 209 2.42 -5.03 -1.19
N GLU A 210 1.90 -6.08 -0.58
CA GLU A 210 2.65 -6.97 0.32
C GLU A 210 3.79 -7.65 -0.43
N SER A 211 3.53 -8.14 -1.64
CA SER A 211 4.56 -8.72 -2.50
C SER A 211 5.66 -7.71 -2.85
N TRP A 212 5.30 -6.44 -3.09
CA TRP A 212 6.23 -5.33 -3.29
C TRP A 212 7.07 -5.07 -2.03
N THR A 213 6.44 -5.02 -0.86
CA THR A 213 7.11 -4.82 0.42
C THR A 213 8.14 -5.91 0.68
N PHE A 214 7.79 -7.17 0.43
CA PHE A 214 8.73 -8.29 0.51
C PHE A 214 9.83 -8.21 -0.55
N PHE A 215 9.51 -7.82 -1.78
CA PHE A 215 10.50 -7.59 -2.83
C PHE A 215 11.55 -6.56 -2.40
N VAL A 216 11.12 -5.42 -1.84
CA VAL A 216 12.01 -4.35 -1.39
C VAL A 216 12.87 -4.82 -0.22
N LEU A 217 12.26 -5.39 0.82
CA LEU A 217 12.93 -5.65 2.09
C LEU A 217 13.74 -6.95 2.10
N LYS A 218 13.28 -7.99 1.39
CA LYS A 218 13.95 -9.31 1.37
C LYS A 218 14.94 -9.45 0.22
N LYS A 219 15.74 -10.51 0.27
CA LYS A 219 16.68 -10.87 -0.81
C LYS A 219 15.90 -11.51 -1.96
N ARG A 220 16.45 -11.43 -3.19
CA ARG A 220 15.93 -12.17 -4.35
C ARG A 220 15.86 -13.65 -4.05
N ILE A 221 14.76 -14.29 -4.46
CA ILE A 221 14.58 -15.73 -4.33
C ILE A 221 15.13 -16.39 -5.59
N LYS A 222 16.24 -17.13 -5.48
CA LYS A 222 16.91 -17.72 -6.65
C LYS A 222 16.07 -18.78 -7.37
N HIS A 223 15.32 -19.59 -6.59
CA HIS A 223 14.51 -20.69 -7.11
C HIS A 223 13.11 -20.66 -6.48
N PRO A 224 12.21 -19.80 -6.94
CA PRO A 224 10.86 -19.68 -6.37
C PRO A 224 10.06 -20.97 -6.61
N LYS A 225 9.59 -21.60 -5.52
CA LYS A 225 8.81 -22.85 -5.53
C LYS A 225 7.32 -22.61 -5.34
N THR A 226 6.95 -21.62 -4.53
CA THR A 226 5.55 -21.27 -4.27
C THR A 226 5.08 -20.08 -5.11
N ILE A 227 3.78 -19.88 -5.23
CA ILE A 227 3.21 -18.71 -5.92
C ILE A 227 3.59 -17.42 -5.18
N ALA A 228 3.56 -17.40 -3.85
CA ALA A 228 4.04 -16.25 -3.05
C ALA A 228 5.48 -15.84 -3.39
N GLN A 229 6.39 -16.81 -3.56
CA GLN A 229 7.77 -16.54 -3.94
C GLN A 229 7.91 -16.01 -5.38
N LYS A 230 7.02 -16.43 -6.29
CA LYS A 230 6.96 -15.90 -7.65
C LYS A 230 6.43 -14.47 -7.65
N LYS A 231 5.42 -14.15 -6.84
CA LYS A 231 4.88 -12.79 -6.64
C LYS A 231 5.96 -11.83 -6.11
N ILE A 232 6.78 -12.24 -5.15
CA ILE A 232 7.95 -11.44 -4.70
C ILE A 232 8.92 -11.16 -5.86
N ASN A 233 9.16 -12.13 -6.73
CA ASN A 233 10.07 -11.97 -7.86
C ASN A 233 9.45 -11.24 -9.07
N PHE A 234 8.13 -11.03 -9.10
CA PHE A 234 7.39 -10.38 -10.20
C PHE A 234 8.03 -9.04 -10.59
N PHE A 235 8.46 -8.24 -9.62
CA PHE A 235 8.96 -6.89 -9.86
C PHE A 235 10.31 -6.81 -10.58
N TYR A 236 11.09 -7.91 -10.64
CA TYR A 236 12.39 -7.91 -11.33
C TYR A 236 12.28 -7.71 -12.85
N GLN A 237 11.09 -7.87 -13.44
CA GLN A 237 10.86 -7.61 -14.85
C GLN A 237 10.73 -6.12 -15.20
N PHE A 238 10.65 -5.24 -14.20
CA PHE A 238 10.49 -3.80 -14.36
C PHE A 238 11.77 -3.07 -13.88
N PRO A 239 12.65 -2.62 -14.78
CA PRO A 239 13.94 -2.03 -14.41
C PRO A 239 13.83 -0.85 -13.43
N GLU A 240 12.81 0.00 -13.61
CA GLU A 240 12.50 1.13 -12.74
C GLU A 240 12.17 0.70 -11.30
N LEU A 241 11.49 -0.43 -11.12
CA LEU A 241 11.14 -0.94 -9.79
C LEU A 241 12.35 -1.56 -9.08
N VAL A 242 13.26 -2.18 -9.86
CA VAL A 242 14.55 -2.64 -9.33
C VAL A 242 15.39 -1.46 -8.84
N GLU A 243 15.37 -0.34 -9.56
CA GLU A 243 16.05 0.89 -9.15
C GLU A 243 15.42 1.51 -7.90
N TYR A 244 14.08 1.59 -7.83
CA TYR A 244 13.38 2.05 -6.64
C TYR A 244 13.71 1.19 -5.41
N ARG A 245 13.72 -0.14 -5.57
CA ARG A 245 14.17 -1.06 -4.52
C ARG A 245 15.59 -0.75 -4.06
N ARG A 246 16.52 -0.50 -4.98
CA ARG A 246 17.91 -0.16 -4.63
C ARG A 246 17.97 1.13 -3.80
N GLN A 247 17.29 2.18 -4.26
CA GLN A 247 17.21 3.47 -3.55
C GLN A 247 16.61 3.31 -2.15
N ILE A 248 15.43 2.69 -2.03
CA ILE A 248 14.72 2.52 -0.76
C ILE A 248 15.59 1.74 0.25
N ARG A 249 16.27 0.68 -0.19
CA ARG A 249 17.16 -0.10 0.69
C ARG A 249 18.38 0.68 1.16
N VAL A 250 18.93 1.57 0.34
CA VAL A 250 20.02 2.47 0.77
C VAL A 250 19.51 3.43 1.84
N ASN A 251 18.34 4.03 1.61
CA ASN A 251 17.78 5.06 2.49
C ASN A 251 17.26 4.49 3.82
N THR A 252 16.80 3.24 3.83
CA THR A 252 16.29 2.57 5.05
C THR A 252 17.36 1.79 5.81
N ARG A 253 18.60 1.69 5.28
CA ARG A 253 19.67 0.87 5.86
C ARG A 253 19.94 1.18 7.33
N LEU A 254 19.83 2.44 7.74
CA LEU A 254 20.12 2.85 9.12
C LEU A 254 19.06 2.40 10.12
N TYR A 255 17.83 2.14 9.67
CA TYR A 255 16.71 1.67 10.51
C TYR A 255 16.66 0.14 10.62
N LEU A 256 17.28 -0.57 9.68
CA LEU A 256 17.20 -2.03 9.55
C LEU A 256 18.43 -2.78 10.10
N ARG A 257 19.39 -2.08 10.72
CA ARG A 257 20.61 -2.65 11.33
C ARG A 257 20.38 -3.27 12.71
#